data_AF-A0A956L545-F1
#
_entry.id   AF-A0A956L545-F1
#
_cell.length_a   1.000
_cell.length_b   1.000
_cell.length_c   1.000
_cell.angle_alpha   90.00
_cell.angle_beta   90.00
_cell.angle_gamma   90.00
#
_symmetry.space_group_name_H-M   'P 1'
#
loop_
_entity.id
_entity.type
_entity.pdbx_description
1 polymer ?
#
loop_
_entity_poly.entity_id
_entity_poly.type
_entity_poly.pdbx_seq_one_letter_code
_entity_poly.pdbx_strand_id
1 'polypeptide(L)'
;MRHPTFVPALLALFFALSLPSGAAHAVPVQGELYVAEALPGNVVEISAGGNFLGTPRFATGLEGPLGMCVGPGGNLYVSEFLSNEVTIITDGGNFAGAIAFATGLDGPLALYCTATQIFVSEFFAGEITEITGGGNFAGAAPFAFNLPNAFDLQQVGGTLFASTFAAQIFDVTAGGDFGGAAPFATHLDLLGALSDSYVALPLANQIIVYGGGGDLSMQPAFAQVLLPGSVIESPLGTLASSETHGAIYDITLGGDFTGAPPAFASGLELSGVGGYTGLLYIDGLCGDGMLQGGEQCDDAGESATCDADCTLVACGDLHVNSLAGEQCDEGGETVVCDVDCTLAFCGDGVANASAAEQCDEGGETATCDADCSMVACGDGLTNATAGEECDDAGNSMTCDDDCTAAACGDGTVNPAAGEQCDEGETATCDADCTLAECGDGVVNASVGETCDGGPSASCAADCTLTGGGMDETGGADDTGSDGADSGDETDTDTGSASDDGGGCSCRSAATRGAPGRLGMLAWLGLWVVALRRRRR
;
A
#
# COMPACT_ATOMS: atom_id res chain seq x y z
N MET A 1 -70.50 -26.20 -11.35
CA MET A 1 -70.68 -25.40 -10.11
C MET A 1 -69.39 -24.63 -9.87
N ARG A 2 -69.46 -23.43 -9.26
CA ARG A 2 -68.39 -22.58 -8.69
C ARG A 2 -66.98 -23.22 -8.61
N HIS A 3 -65.85 -22.57 -8.89
CA HIS A 3 -65.41 -21.26 -9.40
C HIS A 3 -63.85 -21.35 -9.34
N PRO A 4 -63.07 -20.81 -10.30
CA PRO A 4 -61.59 -20.84 -10.24
C PRO A 4 -60.97 -19.49 -9.81
N THR A 5 -59.87 -19.52 -9.04
CA THR A 5 -58.87 -18.46 -8.68
C THR A 5 -57.74 -19.20 -7.93
N PHE A 6 -56.42 -19.07 -8.12
CA PHE A 6 -55.48 -18.08 -8.67
C PHE A 6 -55.25 -16.80 -7.82
N VAL A 7 -53.96 -16.57 -7.48
CA VAL A 7 -53.29 -15.38 -6.87
C VAL A 7 -53.75 -14.86 -5.48
N PRO A 8 -52.95 -14.01 -4.78
CA PRO A 8 -51.52 -13.64 -4.94
C PRO A 8 -50.70 -13.68 -3.62
N ALA A 9 -49.43 -13.26 -3.72
CA ALA A 9 -48.58 -12.87 -2.59
C ALA A 9 -49.09 -11.61 -1.85
N LEU A 10 -48.90 -11.56 -0.52
CA LEU A 10 -48.61 -10.34 0.23
C LEU A 10 -48.13 -10.69 1.66
N LEU A 11 -46.87 -10.37 1.99
CA LEU A 11 -46.47 -10.16 3.39
C LEU A 11 -45.41 -9.07 3.45
N ALA A 12 -45.88 -7.83 3.40
CA ALA A 12 -45.11 -6.64 3.70
C ALA A 12 -45.97 -5.71 4.56
N LEU A 13 -45.30 -4.92 5.39
CA LEU A 13 -45.76 -3.80 6.22
C LEU A 13 -46.47 -4.08 7.57
N PHE A 14 -45.76 -3.59 8.60
CA PHE A 14 -46.22 -2.99 9.86
C PHE A 14 -47.14 -3.78 10.80
N PHE A 15 -46.51 -4.27 11.88
CA PHE A 15 -46.94 -3.91 13.23
C PHE A 15 -45.76 -3.30 14.00
N ALA A 16 -45.79 -1.98 14.14
CA ALA A 16 -45.04 -1.25 15.16
C ALA A 16 -46.05 -0.73 16.21
N LEU A 17 -45.55 -0.21 17.34
CA LEU A 17 -46.26 0.11 18.59
C LEU A 17 -46.59 -1.14 19.45
N SER A 18 -46.20 -1.26 20.73
CA SER A 18 -45.37 -0.36 21.55
C SER A 18 -44.90 -0.96 22.89
N LEU A 19 -43.59 -0.88 23.17
CA LEU A 19 -42.92 -0.76 24.50
C LEU A 19 -42.93 -1.98 25.46
N PRO A 20 -41.92 -2.13 26.36
CA PRO A 20 -40.86 -1.17 26.72
C PRO A 20 -39.53 -1.33 25.94
N SER A 21 -38.67 -0.33 26.08
CA SER A 21 -37.26 -0.37 25.69
C SER A 21 -36.50 -1.49 26.42
N GLY A 22 -35.89 -2.41 25.67
CA GLY A 22 -35.11 -3.51 26.23
C GLY A 22 -34.11 -4.08 25.22
N ALA A 23 -32.83 -4.03 25.59
CA ALA A 23 -31.69 -4.72 24.98
C ALA A 23 -31.60 -4.65 23.44
N ALA A 24 -31.16 -3.49 22.95
CA ALA A 24 -30.35 -3.41 21.73
C ALA A 24 -28.89 -3.13 22.14
N HIS A 25 -28.31 -4.01 22.97
CA HIS A 25 -26.88 -4.10 23.31
C HIS A 25 -26.57 -5.60 23.38
N ALA A 26 -25.66 -6.07 22.53
CA ALA A 26 -25.16 -7.44 22.45
C ALA A 26 -23.91 -7.47 21.55
N VAL A 27 -23.10 -6.42 21.58
CA VAL A 27 -21.76 -6.34 21.00
C VAL A 27 -21.01 -5.35 21.89
N PRO A 28 -19.78 -5.63 22.35
CA PRO A 28 -18.91 -4.61 22.92
C PRO A 28 -18.75 -3.44 21.94
N VAL A 29 -18.80 -2.21 22.43
CA VAL A 29 -18.50 -1.03 21.62
C VAL A 29 -17.48 -0.12 22.29
N GLN A 30 -16.70 0.60 21.48
CA GLN A 30 -15.79 1.64 21.94
C GLN A 30 -16.37 2.52 23.06
N GLY A 31 -15.55 2.76 24.08
CA GLY A 31 -15.89 3.58 25.23
C GLY A 31 -16.59 2.85 26.36
N GLU A 32 -16.97 1.58 26.17
CA GLU A 32 -17.48 0.73 27.23
C GLU A 32 -16.37 0.28 28.20
N LEU A 33 -16.74 0.11 29.46
CA LEU A 33 -15.86 -0.36 30.52
C LEU A 33 -16.47 -1.61 31.16
N TYR A 34 -15.71 -2.69 31.21
CA TYR A 34 -16.14 -3.99 31.74
C TYR A 34 -15.32 -4.40 32.95
N VAL A 35 -15.96 -5.06 33.91
CA VAL A 35 -15.30 -5.65 35.09
C VAL A 35 -15.78 -7.09 35.35
N ALA A 36 -14.85 -7.98 35.70
CA ALA A 36 -15.14 -9.37 36.02
C ALA A 36 -15.49 -9.56 37.51
N GLU A 37 -16.53 -10.34 37.79
CA GLU A 37 -16.88 -10.83 39.13
C GLU A 37 -16.61 -12.34 39.19
N ALA A 38 -15.40 -12.71 39.64
CA ALA A 38 -14.90 -14.08 39.54
C ALA A 38 -15.77 -15.10 40.30
N LEU A 39 -16.03 -14.91 41.60
CA LEU A 39 -16.82 -15.90 42.37
C LEU A 39 -18.30 -16.00 41.95
N PRO A 40 -18.99 -14.90 41.59
CA PRO A 40 -20.35 -14.97 41.03
C PRO A 40 -20.43 -15.54 39.62
N GLY A 41 -19.34 -15.51 38.85
CA GLY A 41 -19.33 -15.97 37.46
C GLY A 41 -19.90 -14.97 36.47
N ASN A 42 -19.64 -13.67 36.67
CA ASN A 42 -20.23 -12.60 35.86
C ASN A 42 -19.18 -11.70 35.20
N VAL A 43 -19.59 -11.00 34.14
CA VAL A 43 -18.94 -9.77 33.66
C VAL A 43 -19.98 -8.64 33.69
N VAL A 44 -19.58 -7.46 34.15
CA VAL A 44 -20.44 -6.30 34.36
C VAL A 44 -19.97 -5.15 33.48
N GLU A 45 -20.87 -4.62 32.66
CA GLU A 45 -20.65 -3.33 31.99
C GLU A 45 -20.87 -2.21 33.02
N ILE A 46 -19.86 -1.36 33.22
CA ILE A 46 -19.80 -0.32 34.24
C ILE A 46 -19.54 1.08 33.67
N SER A 47 -19.63 1.25 32.35
CA SER A 47 -19.37 2.48 31.58
C SER A 47 -20.06 3.73 32.15
N ALA A 48 -21.27 3.58 32.68
CA ALA A 48 -22.05 4.68 33.27
C ALA A 48 -21.62 5.09 34.69
N GLY A 49 -20.78 4.31 35.36
CA GLY A 49 -20.44 4.47 36.78
C GLY A 49 -21.65 4.31 37.73
N GLY A 50 -21.44 4.64 39.01
CA GLY A 50 -22.47 4.65 40.04
C GLY A 50 -22.52 3.37 40.90
N ASN A 51 -23.72 2.80 41.08
CA ASN A 51 -23.98 1.68 41.97
C ASN A 51 -24.67 0.53 41.22
N PHE A 52 -23.99 -0.62 41.18
CA PHE A 52 -24.36 -1.81 40.43
C PHE A 52 -25.02 -2.90 41.30
N LEU A 53 -25.39 -2.60 42.56
CA LEU A 53 -26.13 -3.57 43.39
C LEU A 53 -27.47 -3.93 42.76
N GLY A 54 -27.60 -5.18 42.31
CA GLY A 54 -28.82 -5.71 41.71
C GLY A 54 -29.09 -5.24 40.28
N THR A 55 -28.13 -4.62 39.60
CA THR A 55 -28.22 -4.41 38.14
C THR A 55 -28.03 -5.76 37.42
N PRO A 56 -28.67 -5.97 36.25
CA PRO A 56 -28.31 -7.06 35.37
C PRO A 56 -26.80 -7.02 35.05
N ARG A 57 -26.21 -8.20 34.86
CA ARG A 57 -24.82 -8.34 34.42
C ARG A 57 -24.79 -8.52 32.89
N PHE A 58 -23.70 -8.12 32.26
CA PHE A 58 -23.52 -8.27 30.81
C PHE A 58 -23.41 -9.75 30.45
N ALA A 59 -22.52 -10.48 31.12
CA ALA A 59 -22.41 -11.94 31.04
C ALA A 59 -22.61 -12.58 32.43
N THR A 60 -23.10 -13.82 32.44
CA THR A 60 -23.38 -14.61 33.64
C THR A 60 -23.07 -16.08 33.37
N GLY A 61 -22.85 -16.88 34.42
CA GLY A 61 -22.67 -18.33 34.32
C GLY A 61 -21.29 -18.78 33.87
N LEU A 62 -20.28 -17.90 33.98
CA LEU A 62 -18.87 -18.19 33.73
C LEU A 62 -18.22 -18.84 34.97
N GLU A 63 -17.19 -19.66 34.80
CA GLU A 63 -16.49 -20.39 35.87
C GLU A 63 -15.20 -19.69 36.31
N GLY A 64 -15.36 -18.61 37.09
CA GLY A 64 -14.24 -17.81 37.60
C GLY A 64 -13.62 -16.88 36.56
N PRO A 65 -14.39 -15.97 35.93
CA PRO A 65 -13.88 -15.01 34.97
C PRO A 65 -12.84 -14.09 35.61
N LEU A 66 -11.67 -13.96 34.99
CA LEU A 66 -10.57 -13.12 35.45
C LEU A 66 -10.09 -12.16 34.36
N GLY A 67 -9.11 -12.52 33.52
CA GLY A 67 -8.64 -11.70 32.42
C GLY A 67 -9.66 -11.56 31.30
N MET A 68 -9.65 -10.40 30.65
CA MET A 68 -10.54 -10.07 29.54
C MET A 68 -9.78 -9.25 28.50
N CYS A 69 -9.96 -9.52 27.22
CA CYS A 69 -9.50 -8.63 26.15
C CYS A 69 -10.38 -8.75 24.89
N VAL A 70 -10.43 -7.68 24.09
CA VAL A 70 -11.02 -7.72 22.75
C VAL A 70 -9.94 -8.16 21.76
N GLY A 71 -10.21 -9.24 21.04
CA GLY A 71 -9.27 -9.86 20.10
C GLY A 71 -9.84 -9.96 18.68
N PRO A 72 -9.24 -10.83 17.83
CA PRO A 72 -9.55 -10.89 16.40
C PRO A 72 -11.05 -10.96 16.08
N GLY A 73 -11.50 -10.08 15.19
CA GLY A 73 -12.91 -9.99 14.79
C GLY A 73 -13.84 -9.33 15.81
N GLY A 74 -13.34 -8.37 16.61
CA GLY A 74 -14.12 -7.63 17.61
C GLY A 74 -14.62 -8.47 18.79
N ASN A 75 -14.03 -9.65 19.01
CA ASN A 75 -14.56 -10.62 19.97
C ASN A 75 -14.05 -10.37 21.38
N LEU A 76 -14.94 -10.33 22.37
CA LEU A 76 -14.57 -10.24 23.78
C LEU A 76 -14.24 -11.63 24.33
N TYR A 77 -12.95 -11.88 24.58
CA TYR A 77 -12.44 -13.12 25.19
C TYR A 77 -12.33 -12.94 26.70
N VAL A 78 -12.71 -13.97 27.46
CA VAL A 78 -12.60 -14.02 28.92
C VAL A 78 -12.01 -15.36 29.35
N SER A 79 -11.00 -15.30 30.23
CA SER A 79 -10.40 -16.49 30.84
C SER A 79 -11.21 -16.95 32.05
N GLU A 80 -11.52 -18.23 32.11
CA GLU A 80 -12.28 -18.88 33.17
C GLU A 80 -11.34 -19.77 33.99
N PHE A 81 -10.87 -19.23 35.11
CA PHE A 81 -9.80 -19.80 35.92
C PHE A 81 -10.19 -21.11 36.62
N LEU A 82 -11.48 -21.33 36.90
CA LEU A 82 -11.94 -22.53 37.61
C LEU A 82 -12.15 -23.72 36.66
N SER A 83 -12.53 -23.47 35.41
CA SER A 83 -12.69 -24.50 34.37
C SER A 83 -11.44 -24.73 33.52
N ASN A 84 -10.45 -23.82 33.58
CA ASN A 84 -9.20 -23.83 32.81
C ASN A 84 -9.40 -23.68 31.30
N GLU A 85 -10.22 -22.69 30.93
CA GLU A 85 -10.58 -22.41 29.55
C GLU A 85 -10.68 -20.90 29.28
N VAL A 86 -10.86 -20.53 28.01
CA VAL A 86 -11.14 -19.15 27.57
C VAL A 86 -12.37 -19.19 26.68
N THR A 87 -13.34 -18.33 26.96
CA THR A 87 -14.64 -18.28 26.27
C THR A 87 -14.85 -16.91 25.62
N ILE A 88 -15.50 -16.91 24.45
CA ILE A 88 -15.93 -15.70 23.75
C ILE A 88 -17.31 -15.30 24.27
N ILE A 89 -17.46 -14.06 24.73
CA ILE A 89 -18.69 -13.53 25.36
C ILE A 89 -19.30 -12.30 24.69
N THR A 90 -18.88 -11.99 23.45
CA THR A 90 -19.26 -10.79 22.66
C THR A 90 -20.74 -10.39 22.75
N ASP A 91 -21.67 -11.34 22.70
CA ASP A 91 -23.12 -11.07 22.71
C ASP A 91 -23.71 -10.85 24.13
N GLY A 92 -22.92 -11.07 25.18
CA GLY A 92 -23.40 -11.15 26.57
C GLY A 92 -24.36 -12.32 26.82
N GLY A 93 -25.07 -12.28 27.95
CA GLY A 93 -26.09 -13.26 28.32
C GLY A 93 -25.64 -14.30 29.36
N ASN A 94 -25.89 -15.58 29.07
CA ASN A 94 -25.65 -16.70 30.00
C ASN A 94 -24.81 -17.79 29.32
N PHE A 95 -23.62 -18.00 29.87
CA PHE A 95 -22.58 -18.89 29.35
C PHE A 95 -22.45 -20.21 30.14
N ALA A 96 -23.40 -20.50 31.04
CA ALA A 96 -23.39 -21.74 31.81
C ALA A 96 -23.42 -22.99 30.90
N GLY A 97 -22.26 -23.67 30.77
CA GLY A 97 -22.07 -24.79 29.86
C GLY A 97 -21.89 -24.38 28.38
N ALA A 98 -21.38 -23.18 28.13
CA ALA A 98 -20.89 -22.76 26.82
C ALA A 98 -19.76 -23.68 26.32
N ILE A 99 -19.46 -23.60 25.03
CA ILE A 99 -18.29 -24.28 24.45
C ILE A 99 -17.17 -23.25 24.42
N ALA A 100 -16.14 -23.46 25.21
CA ALA A 100 -14.98 -22.58 25.24
C ALA A 100 -14.23 -22.54 23.90
N PHE A 101 -13.59 -21.39 23.66
CA PHE A 101 -12.73 -21.14 22.52
C PHE A 101 -11.37 -21.83 22.67
N ALA A 102 -10.76 -21.78 23.85
CA ALA A 102 -9.51 -22.48 24.18
C ALA A 102 -9.69 -23.31 25.46
N THR A 103 -9.17 -24.53 25.49
CA THR A 103 -9.30 -25.49 26.59
C THR A 103 -7.97 -26.18 26.89
N GLY A 104 -7.86 -26.82 28.06
CA GLY A 104 -6.68 -27.59 28.42
C GLY A 104 -5.50 -26.74 28.87
N LEU A 105 -5.80 -25.53 29.35
CA LEU A 105 -4.87 -24.62 30.01
C LEU A 105 -4.68 -25.04 31.49
N ASP A 106 -3.81 -24.37 32.25
CA ASP A 106 -3.56 -24.60 33.68
C ASP A 106 -3.54 -23.29 34.49
N GLY A 107 -4.74 -22.87 34.92
CA GLY A 107 -4.99 -21.62 35.65
C GLY A 107 -4.86 -20.37 34.78
N PRO A 108 -5.63 -20.20 33.69
CA PRO A 108 -5.56 -19.01 32.85
C PRO A 108 -5.97 -17.77 33.64
N LEU A 109 -5.11 -16.74 33.68
CA LEU A 109 -5.32 -15.50 34.43
C LEU A 109 -5.54 -14.29 33.54
N ALA A 110 -4.49 -13.71 32.98
CA ALA A 110 -4.57 -12.53 32.14
C ALA A 110 -4.60 -12.92 30.67
N LEU A 111 -5.33 -12.12 29.89
CA LEU A 111 -5.36 -12.22 28.44
C LEU A 111 -4.79 -10.95 27.84
N TYR A 112 -3.92 -11.09 26.85
CA TYR A 112 -3.45 -9.99 26.02
C TYR A 112 -3.80 -10.28 24.56
N CYS A 113 -4.57 -9.39 23.95
CA CYS A 113 -5.09 -9.52 22.59
C CYS A 113 -4.46 -8.46 21.67
N THR A 114 -4.33 -8.81 20.40
CA THR A 114 -4.14 -7.87 19.28
C THR A 114 -5.15 -8.22 18.18
N ALA A 115 -5.19 -7.44 17.09
CA ALA A 115 -6.02 -7.75 15.92
C ALA A 115 -5.74 -9.15 15.31
N THR A 116 -4.57 -9.76 15.56
CA THR A 116 -4.16 -11.03 14.94
C THR A 116 -3.73 -12.14 15.90
N GLN A 117 -3.47 -11.84 17.18
CA GLN A 117 -2.95 -12.79 18.16
C GLN A 117 -3.65 -12.69 19.51
N ILE A 118 -3.72 -13.82 20.22
CA ILE A 118 -4.28 -13.90 21.58
C ILE A 118 -3.28 -14.67 22.46
N PHE A 119 -2.83 -14.06 23.53
CA PHE A 119 -1.95 -14.67 24.54
C PHE A 119 -2.67 -14.80 25.87
N VAL A 120 -2.42 -15.89 26.59
CA VAL A 120 -2.93 -16.14 27.95
C VAL A 120 -1.77 -16.44 28.90
N SER A 121 -1.79 -15.89 30.12
CA SER A 121 -0.90 -16.31 31.19
C SER A 121 -1.47 -17.52 31.92
N GLU A 122 -0.68 -18.59 32.04
CA GLU A 122 -1.07 -19.84 32.69
C GLU A 122 -0.40 -19.93 34.06
N PHE A 123 -1.16 -19.60 35.10
CA PHE A 123 -0.66 -19.37 36.44
C PHE A 123 -0.02 -20.60 37.09
N PHE A 124 -0.59 -21.79 36.90
CA PHE A 124 -0.08 -23.00 37.54
C PHE A 124 1.07 -23.64 36.74
N ALA A 125 1.03 -23.56 35.41
CA ALA A 125 2.11 -23.99 34.54
C ALA A 125 3.34 -23.06 34.62
N GLY A 126 3.15 -21.76 34.85
CA GLY A 126 4.24 -20.78 34.87
C GLY A 126 4.74 -20.41 33.48
N GLU A 127 3.79 -20.24 32.56
CA GLU A 127 4.04 -19.98 31.14
C GLU A 127 3.00 -19.03 30.54
N ILE A 128 3.26 -18.61 29.30
CA ILE A 128 2.38 -17.80 28.46
C ILE A 128 2.16 -18.61 27.19
N THR A 129 0.91 -18.81 26.81
CA THR A 129 0.53 -19.61 25.64
C THR A 129 -0.20 -18.75 24.62
N GLU A 130 0.18 -18.89 23.35
CA GLU A 130 -0.55 -18.29 22.24
C GLU A 130 -1.75 -19.16 21.88
N ILE A 131 -2.96 -18.64 22.07
CA ILE A 131 -4.23 -19.35 21.88
C ILE A 131 -5.01 -18.91 20.64
N THR A 132 -4.42 -18.08 19.79
CA THR A 132 -4.99 -17.48 18.56
C THR A 132 -5.85 -18.43 17.71
N GLY A 133 -5.44 -19.70 17.56
CA GLY A 133 -6.17 -20.69 16.76
C GLY A 133 -7.38 -21.37 17.44
N GLY A 134 -7.57 -21.17 18.75
CA GLY A 134 -8.53 -21.90 19.57
C GLY A 134 -8.24 -23.42 19.66
N GLY A 135 -9.11 -24.13 20.37
CA GLY A 135 -9.08 -25.60 20.50
C GLY A 135 -8.57 -26.09 21.86
N ASN A 136 -7.61 -27.02 21.85
CA ASN A 136 -7.10 -27.68 23.06
C ASN A 136 -5.58 -27.56 23.12
N PHE A 137 -5.10 -26.92 24.19
CA PHE A 137 -3.71 -26.55 24.42
C PHE A 137 -3.01 -27.45 25.46
N ALA A 138 -3.63 -28.56 25.89
CA ALA A 138 -3.04 -29.49 26.85
C ALA A 138 -1.71 -30.08 26.35
N GLY A 139 -0.59 -29.56 26.87
CA GLY A 139 0.76 -29.90 26.42
C GLY A 139 1.16 -29.27 25.08
N ALA A 140 0.58 -28.12 24.73
CA ALA A 140 1.08 -27.24 23.68
C ALA A 140 2.50 -26.75 24.02
N ALA A 141 3.21 -26.23 23.02
CA ALA A 141 4.46 -25.52 23.27
C ALA A 141 4.11 -24.07 23.69
N PRO A 142 4.53 -23.60 24.87
CA PRO A 142 4.28 -22.24 25.31
C PRO A 142 5.08 -21.23 24.45
N PHE A 143 4.55 -20.02 24.36
CA PHE A 143 5.24 -18.86 23.78
C PHE A 143 6.40 -18.42 24.68
N ALA A 144 6.19 -18.33 26.00
CA ALA A 144 7.21 -18.04 26.99
C ALA A 144 7.03 -18.92 28.23
N PHE A 145 8.10 -19.46 28.81
CA PHE A 145 8.02 -20.43 29.91
C PHE A 145 9.13 -20.26 30.95
N ASN A 146 9.01 -20.99 32.07
CA ASN A 146 9.80 -20.78 33.29
C ASN A 146 9.60 -19.38 33.90
N LEU A 147 8.38 -18.83 33.79
CA LEU A 147 7.91 -17.60 34.42
C LEU A 147 7.15 -17.97 35.71
N PRO A 148 7.75 -17.87 36.92
CA PRO A 148 7.19 -18.49 38.12
C PRO A 148 5.82 -17.90 38.49
N ASN A 149 4.76 -18.66 38.21
CA ASN A 149 3.38 -18.20 38.34
C ASN A 149 3.13 -16.87 37.62
N ALA A 150 3.20 -16.90 36.28
CA ALA A 150 2.80 -15.80 35.41
C ALA A 150 1.40 -15.29 35.81
N PHE A 151 1.26 -13.97 35.99
CA PHE A 151 0.12 -13.36 36.65
C PHE A 151 -0.62 -12.42 35.70
N ASP A 152 0.04 -11.36 35.24
CA ASP A 152 -0.56 -10.38 34.32
C ASP A 152 0.28 -10.14 33.06
N LEU A 153 -0.36 -9.63 32.01
CA LEU A 153 0.22 -9.34 30.69
C LEU A 153 -0.18 -7.93 30.24
N GLN A 154 0.80 -7.08 29.93
CA GLN A 154 0.54 -5.74 29.37
C GLN A 154 1.61 -5.36 28.34
N GLN A 155 1.20 -4.80 27.20
CA GLN A 155 2.13 -4.23 26.24
C GLN A 155 2.32 -2.73 26.50
N VAL A 156 3.57 -2.27 26.56
CA VAL A 156 3.92 -0.86 26.70
C VAL A 156 4.98 -0.48 25.69
N GLY A 157 4.69 0.50 24.82
CA GLY A 157 5.63 0.98 23.80
C GLY A 157 6.16 -0.14 22.88
N GLY A 158 5.30 -1.09 22.52
CA GLY A 158 5.65 -2.27 21.71
C GLY A 158 6.30 -3.43 22.47
N THR A 159 6.66 -3.25 23.74
CA THR A 159 7.26 -4.30 24.60
C THR A 159 6.16 -5.02 25.37
N LEU A 160 6.02 -6.33 25.22
CA LEU A 160 5.09 -7.14 26.01
C LEU A 160 5.74 -7.51 27.35
N PHE A 161 5.18 -7.02 28.45
CA PHE A 161 5.60 -7.34 29.80
C PHE A 161 4.70 -8.39 30.43
N ALA A 162 5.31 -9.29 31.21
CA ALA A 162 4.62 -10.25 32.05
C ALA A 162 5.01 -10.06 33.52
N SER A 163 4.02 -9.90 34.40
CA SER A 163 4.24 -9.95 35.85
C SER A 163 4.15 -11.38 36.38
N THR A 164 4.75 -11.63 37.54
CA THR A 164 4.80 -12.95 38.18
C THR A 164 4.47 -12.86 39.66
N PHE A 165 3.91 -13.93 40.21
CA PHE A 165 3.66 -14.05 41.66
C PHE A 165 4.96 -14.05 42.50
N ALA A 166 6.11 -14.22 41.85
CA ALA A 166 7.44 -14.04 42.43
C ALA A 166 7.89 -12.57 42.59
N ALA A 167 6.99 -11.60 42.37
CA ALA A 167 7.25 -10.17 42.47
C ALA A 167 8.25 -9.62 41.42
N GLN A 168 8.27 -10.25 40.24
CA GLN A 168 9.15 -9.90 39.12
C GLN A 168 8.33 -9.54 37.87
N ILE A 169 8.81 -8.57 37.09
CA ILE A 169 8.30 -8.23 35.75
C ILE A 169 9.37 -8.62 34.72
N PHE A 170 8.97 -9.33 33.67
CA PHE A 170 9.83 -9.73 32.56
C PHE A 170 9.35 -9.09 31.25
N ASP A 171 10.29 -8.66 30.41
CA ASP A 171 10.02 -8.45 28.97
C ASP A 171 9.94 -9.83 28.31
N VAL A 172 8.78 -10.17 27.78
CA VAL A 172 8.49 -11.46 27.14
C VAL A 172 8.27 -11.33 25.63
N THR A 173 8.55 -10.16 25.04
CA THR A 173 8.24 -9.83 23.63
C THR A 173 8.79 -10.84 22.62
N ALA A 174 9.93 -11.45 22.90
CA ALA A 174 10.58 -12.44 22.02
C ALA A 174 10.18 -13.91 22.31
N GLY A 175 9.41 -14.17 23.38
CA GLY A 175 9.13 -15.51 23.88
C GLY A 175 10.37 -16.25 24.41
N GLY A 176 10.22 -17.56 24.63
CA GLY A 176 11.31 -18.48 24.99
C GLY A 176 11.43 -18.84 26.48
N ASP A 177 12.65 -19.21 26.89
CA ASP A 177 12.95 -19.74 28.23
C ASP A 177 13.44 -18.64 29.19
N PHE A 178 12.70 -18.40 30.27
CA PHE A 178 13.02 -17.40 31.29
C PHE A 178 13.70 -17.99 32.53
N GLY A 179 14.09 -19.28 32.50
CA GLY A 179 14.74 -20.05 33.57
C GLY A 179 16.16 -19.61 33.90
N GLY A 180 16.31 -18.37 34.39
CA GLY A 180 17.59 -17.69 34.62
C GLY A 180 17.70 -16.32 33.94
N ALA A 181 16.64 -15.84 33.29
CA ALA A 181 16.56 -14.47 32.81
C ALA A 181 16.60 -13.47 33.98
N ALA A 182 17.22 -12.31 33.75
CA ALA A 182 17.11 -11.20 34.69
C ALA A 182 15.77 -10.49 34.45
N PRO A 183 14.98 -10.19 35.49
CA PRO A 183 13.74 -9.45 35.34
C PRO A 183 14.02 -7.98 34.99
N PHE A 184 13.09 -7.36 34.27
CA PHE A 184 13.08 -5.93 33.98
C PHE A 184 12.88 -5.11 35.27
N ALA A 185 11.99 -5.56 36.15
CA ALA A 185 11.72 -4.93 37.44
C ALA A 185 11.44 -5.95 38.54
N THR A 186 11.68 -5.55 39.80
CA THR A 186 11.46 -6.37 41.00
C THR A 186 10.88 -5.55 42.14
N HIS A 187 10.08 -6.19 42.99
CA HIS A 187 9.61 -5.65 44.26
C HIS A 187 9.63 -6.76 45.32
N LEU A 188 9.36 -6.45 46.60
CA LEU A 188 9.31 -7.47 47.66
C LEU A 188 7.90 -8.07 47.87
N ASP A 189 6.85 -7.30 47.58
CA ASP A 189 5.44 -7.61 47.86
C ASP A 189 4.53 -7.65 46.62
N LEU A 190 5.08 -7.80 45.40
CA LEU A 190 4.32 -7.60 44.15
C LEU A 190 3.55 -8.86 43.74
N LEU A 191 2.23 -8.75 43.85
CA LEU A 191 1.22 -9.57 43.18
C LEU A 191 0.49 -8.64 42.19
N GLY A 192 1.23 -8.11 41.22
CA GLY A 192 0.85 -6.87 40.56
C GLY A 192 0.24 -7.05 39.18
N ALA A 193 -1.00 -6.58 39.03
CA ALA A 193 -1.56 -6.21 37.75
C ALA A 193 -0.85 -4.97 37.19
N LEU A 194 -0.65 -4.93 35.88
CA LEU A 194 0.08 -3.92 35.13
C LEU A 194 -0.88 -3.01 34.35
N SER A 195 -0.50 -1.75 34.18
CA SER A 195 -1.00 -0.86 33.14
C SER A 195 0.20 -0.30 32.35
N ASP A 196 -0.02 0.70 31.50
CA ASP A 196 1.06 1.34 30.74
C ASP A 196 2.14 1.96 31.63
N SER A 197 1.71 2.65 32.69
CA SER A 197 2.57 3.39 33.62
C SER A 197 2.68 2.74 34.99
N TYR A 198 1.65 2.01 35.44
CA TYR A 198 1.46 1.62 36.84
C TYR A 198 1.52 0.11 37.08
N VAL A 199 1.85 -0.26 38.32
CA VAL A 199 1.65 -1.62 38.83
C VAL A 199 0.94 -1.57 40.18
N ALA A 200 -0.09 -2.41 40.32
CA ALA A 200 -0.79 -2.63 41.57
C ALA A 200 0.05 -3.46 42.55
N LEU A 201 -0.07 -3.20 43.85
CA LEU A 201 0.59 -3.95 44.91
C LEU A 201 -0.45 -4.28 46.00
N PRO A 202 -1.27 -5.34 45.85
CA PRO A 202 -2.40 -5.61 46.74
C PRO A 202 -1.97 -5.78 48.20
N LEU A 203 -0.86 -6.49 48.44
CA LEU A 203 -0.34 -6.72 49.79
C LEU A 203 0.21 -5.44 50.46
N ALA A 204 0.68 -4.49 49.66
CA ALA A 204 1.19 -3.20 50.14
C ALA A 204 0.10 -2.12 50.24
N ASN A 205 -1.10 -2.35 49.67
CA ASN A 205 -2.16 -1.34 49.47
C ASN A 205 -1.67 -0.12 48.68
N GLN A 206 -0.88 -0.36 47.63
CA GLN A 206 -0.22 0.69 46.85
C GLN A 206 -0.37 0.46 45.35
N ILE A 207 -0.30 1.55 44.60
CA ILE A 207 -0.15 1.58 43.15
C ILE A 207 1.04 2.50 42.89
N ILE A 208 2.04 2.00 42.16
CA ILE A 208 3.32 2.69 41.91
C ILE A 208 3.60 2.79 40.40
N VAL A 209 4.41 3.76 40.00
CA VAL A 209 4.90 3.87 38.61
C VAL A 209 6.11 2.96 38.41
N TYR A 210 6.13 2.15 37.35
CA TYR A 210 7.21 1.18 37.09
C TYR A 210 8.05 1.45 35.83
N GLY A 211 7.69 2.45 35.00
CA GLY A 211 8.28 2.67 33.67
C GLY A 211 9.80 2.94 33.57
N GLY A 212 10.52 2.96 34.70
CA GLY A 212 11.99 2.99 34.73
C GLY A 212 12.66 1.63 34.98
N GLY A 213 11.90 0.59 35.28
CA GLY A 213 12.41 -0.74 35.67
C GLY A 213 13.15 -0.76 37.02
N GLY A 214 13.86 -1.87 37.27
CA GLY A 214 14.74 -2.02 38.43
C GLY A 214 14.03 -2.36 39.75
N ASP A 215 14.65 -1.99 40.88
CA ASP A 215 14.08 -2.19 42.21
C ASP A 215 13.02 -1.13 42.52
N LEU A 216 11.77 -1.55 42.52
CA LEU A 216 10.61 -0.71 42.72
C LEU A 216 10.34 -0.40 44.20
N SER A 217 11.01 -1.07 45.16
CA SER A 217 10.72 -0.95 46.60
C SER A 217 11.02 0.44 47.19
N MET A 218 11.76 1.26 46.44
CA MET A 218 12.10 2.64 46.78
C MET A 218 11.19 3.68 46.10
N GLN A 219 10.25 3.26 45.24
CA GLN A 219 9.31 4.17 44.56
C GLN A 219 8.18 4.60 45.50
N PRO A 220 7.76 5.88 45.48
CA PRO A 220 6.61 6.33 46.24
C PRO A 220 5.30 5.82 45.62
N ALA A 221 4.32 5.48 46.47
CA ALA A 221 2.96 5.22 46.03
C ALA A 221 2.37 6.44 45.32
N PHE A 222 1.90 6.24 44.09
CA PHE A 222 1.08 7.20 43.35
C PHE A 222 -0.33 7.27 43.94
N ALA A 223 -0.91 6.10 44.20
CA ALA A 223 -2.17 5.95 44.92
C ALA A 223 -2.07 4.86 45.99
N GLN A 224 -2.87 5.00 47.05
CA GLN A 224 -3.11 3.95 48.04
C GLN A 224 -4.55 3.49 47.93
N VAL A 225 -4.76 2.23 47.58
CA VAL A 225 -6.07 1.59 47.44
C VAL A 225 -6.06 0.38 48.39
N LEU A 226 -7.20 -0.01 48.95
CA LEU A 226 -7.28 -1.17 49.83
C LEU A 226 -7.45 -2.44 48.98
N LEU A 227 -6.45 -3.32 49.01
CA LEU A 227 -6.32 -4.52 48.17
C LEU A 227 -6.61 -4.19 46.68
N PRO A 228 -5.77 -3.35 46.03
CA PRO A 228 -5.92 -3.02 44.62
C PRO A 228 -5.87 -4.27 43.76
N GLY A 229 -6.85 -4.39 42.87
CA GLY A 229 -6.85 -5.40 41.81
C GLY A 229 -6.10 -4.88 40.58
N SER A 230 -6.75 -4.94 39.42
CA SER A 230 -6.25 -4.31 38.20
C SER A 230 -6.28 -2.78 38.24
N VAL A 231 -5.33 -2.19 37.51
CA VAL A 231 -5.25 -0.77 37.19
C VAL A 231 -5.26 -0.66 35.67
N ILE A 232 -6.00 0.31 35.14
CA ILE A 232 -6.01 0.63 33.72
C ILE A 232 -5.82 2.14 33.53
N GLU A 233 -5.29 2.52 32.38
CA GLU A 233 -5.25 3.90 31.90
C GLU A 233 -6.16 3.98 30.68
N SER A 234 -7.11 4.92 30.67
CA SER A 234 -8.02 5.11 29.54
C SER A 234 -8.43 6.58 29.39
N PRO A 235 -9.16 6.95 28.31
CA PRO A 235 -9.75 8.28 28.15
C PRO A 235 -10.68 8.73 29.29
N LEU A 236 -11.18 7.81 30.13
CA LEU A 236 -11.94 8.14 31.34
C LEU A 236 -11.06 8.54 32.53
N GLY A 237 -9.75 8.25 32.48
CA GLY A 237 -8.79 8.45 33.55
C GLY A 237 -7.99 7.18 33.89
N THR A 238 -7.17 7.25 34.93
CA THR A 238 -6.54 6.06 35.52
C THR A 238 -7.52 5.44 36.51
N LEU A 239 -8.00 4.23 36.24
CA LEU A 239 -8.98 3.53 37.07
C LEU A 239 -8.32 2.36 37.79
N ALA A 240 -8.70 2.13 39.05
CA ALA A 240 -8.18 1.02 39.86
C ALA A 240 -9.31 0.28 40.60
N SER A 241 -9.31 -1.04 40.53
CA SER A 241 -10.27 -1.87 41.28
C SER A 241 -9.83 -2.06 42.74
N SER A 242 -10.81 -2.20 43.64
CA SER A 242 -10.59 -2.50 45.06
C SER A 242 -11.48 -3.65 45.49
N GLU A 243 -10.87 -4.81 45.69
CA GLU A 243 -11.58 -6.04 46.07
C GLU A 243 -12.20 -5.94 47.46
N THR A 244 -11.55 -5.22 48.38
CA THR A 244 -12.09 -5.04 49.74
C THR A 244 -13.33 -4.13 49.77
N HIS A 245 -13.46 -3.20 48.83
CA HIS A 245 -14.59 -2.27 48.77
C HIS A 245 -15.67 -2.65 47.75
N GLY A 246 -15.41 -3.62 46.85
CA GLY A 246 -16.34 -3.97 45.77
C GLY A 246 -16.59 -2.79 44.84
N ALA A 247 -15.52 -2.08 44.48
CA ALA A 247 -15.57 -0.76 43.86
C ALA A 247 -14.40 -0.50 42.89
N ILE A 248 -14.63 0.39 41.91
CA ILE A 248 -13.61 0.96 41.02
C ILE A 248 -13.42 2.44 41.38
N TYR A 249 -12.19 2.85 41.61
CA TYR A 249 -11.81 4.23 41.90
C TYR A 249 -11.19 4.88 40.67
N ASP A 250 -11.59 6.12 40.38
CA ASP A 250 -10.78 7.04 39.58
C ASP A 250 -9.63 7.53 40.45
N ILE A 251 -8.40 7.16 40.06
CA ILE A 251 -7.15 7.50 40.75
C ILE A 251 -6.28 8.45 39.92
N THR A 252 -6.81 9.09 38.88
CA THR A 252 -6.06 9.95 37.93
C THR A 252 -5.21 11.04 38.61
N LEU A 253 -5.63 11.51 39.78
CA LEU A 253 -4.92 12.54 40.55
C LEU A 253 -4.01 11.97 41.67
N GLY A 254 -3.91 10.64 41.79
CA GLY A 254 -3.26 9.94 42.90
C GLY A 254 -3.98 10.14 44.25
N GLY A 255 -3.34 9.70 45.34
CA GLY A 255 -3.81 9.93 46.71
C GLY A 255 -4.27 8.69 47.47
N ASP A 256 -5.00 8.88 48.58
CA ASP A 256 -5.41 7.81 49.49
C ASP A 256 -6.92 7.50 49.38
N PHE A 257 -7.22 6.27 48.97
CA PHE A 257 -8.55 5.69 48.77
C PHE A 257 -8.85 4.57 49.79
N THR A 258 -7.94 4.29 50.73
CA THR A 258 -8.13 3.25 51.75
C THR A 258 -9.30 3.55 52.70
N GLY A 259 -9.68 4.82 52.83
CA GLY A 259 -10.85 5.27 53.60
C GLY A 259 -12.21 5.13 52.91
N ALA A 260 -12.28 4.42 51.77
CA ALA A 260 -13.49 4.26 50.94
C ALA A 260 -14.18 5.61 50.56
N PRO A 261 -13.49 6.50 49.81
CA PRO A 261 -14.10 7.70 49.25
C PRO A 261 -15.19 7.36 48.22
N PRO A 262 -15.92 8.35 47.66
CA PRO A 262 -16.82 8.10 46.53
C PRO A 262 -16.08 7.42 45.37
N ALA A 263 -16.60 6.28 44.94
CA ALA A 263 -16.04 5.48 43.85
C ALA A 263 -16.65 5.87 42.49
N PHE A 264 -15.94 5.57 41.40
CA PHE A 264 -16.49 5.66 40.05
C PHE A 264 -17.61 4.62 39.87
N ALA A 265 -17.33 3.35 40.23
CA ALA A 265 -18.30 2.27 40.27
C ALA A 265 -18.27 1.57 41.63
N SER A 266 -19.42 1.09 42.11
CA SER A 266 -19.58 0.46 43.43
C SER A 266 -20.67 -0.60 43.40
N GLY A 267 -20.71 -1.50 44.39
CA GLY A 267 -21.73 -2.55 44.42
C GLY A 267 -21.39 -3.74 43.53
N LEU A 268 -20.10 -4.01 43.38
CA LEU A 268 -19.52 -5.09 42.59
C LEU A 268 -18.98 -6.18 43.54
N GLU A 269 -19.11 -7.44 43.17
CA GLU A 269 -18.63 -8.59 43.95
C GLU A 269 -17.22 -9.01 43.51
N LEU A 270 -16.30 -8.03 43.57
CA LEU A 270 -14.90 -8.19 43.19
C LEU A 270 -14.19 -9.13 44.18
N SER A 271 -13.69 -10.25 43.67
CA SER A 271 -13.21 -11.37 44.47
C SER A 271 -12.15 -12.17 43.71
N GLY A 272 -11.04 -11.50 43.45
CA GLY A 272 -9.98 -11.97 42.56
C GLY A 272 -9.11 -13.09 43.12
N VAL A 273 -8.33 -13.71 42.23
CA VAL A 273 -7.28 -14.66 42.64
C VAL A 273 -6.00 -13.88 42.89
N GLY A 274 -5.58 -13.79 44.16
CA GLY A 274 -4.34 -13.11 44.54
C GLY A 274 -4.35 -11.59 44.41
N GLY A 275 -5.52 -10.96 44.25
CA GLY A 275 -5.63 -9.54 43.90
C GLY A 275 -5.65 -9.29 42.38
N TYR A 276 -6.10 -10.25 41.57
CA TYR A 276 -6.38 -10.02 40.15
C TYR A 276 -7.88 -9.97 39.89
N THR A 277 -8.37 -8.86 39.35
CA THR A 277 -9.78 -8.65 39.00
C THR A 277 -9.84 -7.99 37.65
N GLY A 278 -10.29 -8.72 36.61
CA GLY A 278 -10.36 -8.20 35.25
C GLY A 278 -11.09 -6.87 35.16
N LEU A 279 -10.43 -5.89 34.58
CA LEU A 279 -10.96 -4.57 34.29
C LEU A 279 -10.48 -4.22 32.88
N LEU A 280 -11.42 -4.05 31.95
CA LEU A 280 -11.14 -3.83 30.53
C LEU A 280 -11.90 -2.61 30.07
N TYR A 281 -11.19 -1.59 29.61
CA TYR A 281 -11.77 -0.53 28.80
C TYR A 281 -11.64 -0.90 27.33
N ILE A 282 -12.68 -0.62 26.55
CA ILE A 282 -12.67 -0.86 25.10
C ILE A 282 -12.26 0.46 24.43
N ASP A 283 -10.95 0.65 24.32
CA ASP A 283 -10.38 1.62 23.40
C ASP A 283 -10.69 1.21 21.95
N GLY A 284 -10.57 2.16 21.01
CA GLY A 284 -10.74 1.88 19.58
C GLY A 284 -9.64 0.98 19.06
N LEU A 285 -9.99 -0.28 18.81
CA LEU A 285 -9.11 -1.26 18.20
C LEU A 285 -9.28 -1.26 16.70
N CYS A 286 -8.51 -0.40 16.04
CA CYS A 286 -8.38 -0.47 14.59
C CYS A 286 -7.94 -1.88 14.13
N GLY A 287 -8.64 -2.40 13.13
CA GLY A 287 -8.40 -3.70 12.50
C GLY A 287 -9.19 -4.84 13.14
N ASP A 288 -10.29 -4.55 13.85
CA ASP A 288 -11.15 -5.58 14.45
C ASP A 288 -12.33 -6.01 13.55
N GLY A 289 -12.59 -5.29 12.45
CA GLY A 289 -13.66 -5.54 11.49
C GLY A 289 -15.00 -4.87 11.82
N MET A 290 -15.03 -3.95 12.79
CA MET A 290 -16.21 -3.19 13.18
C MET A 290 -15.93 -1.68 13.23
N LEU A 291 -16.55 -0.92 12.33
CA LEU A 291 -16.50 0.54 12.34
C LEU A 291 -17.08 1.12 13.65
N GLN A 292 -16.22 1.71 14.47
CA GLN A 292 -16.53 2.25 15.80
C GLN A 292 -16.13 3.74 15.92
N GLY A 293 -16.20 4.28 17.14
CA GLY A 293 -16.26 5.72 17.48
C GLY A 293 -14.95 6.53 17.38
N GLY A 294 -14.21 6.40 16.29
CA GLY A 294 -12.96 7.14 16.06
C GLY A 294 -12.27 6.77 14.74
N GLU A 295 -12.57 5.57 14.25
CA GLU A 295 -12.20 5.09 12.93
C GLU A 295 -13.06 5.74 11.82
N GLN A 296 -12.53 5.78 10.60
CA GLN A 296 -13.28 6.18 9.40
C GLN A 296 -13.75 4.96 8.58
N CYS A 297 -13.10 3.81 8.77
CA CYS A 297 -13.39 2.49 8.23
C CYS A 297 -12.85 1.42 9.20
N ASP A 298 -13.29 0.17 9.11
CA ASP A 298 -12.53 -0.96 9.67
C ASP A 298 -12.88 -2.23 8.87
N ASP A 299 -11.93 -2.72 8.08
CA ASP A 299 -12.06 -3.90 7.24
C ASP A 299 -11.32 -5.14 7.82
N ALA A 300 -11.05 -5.15 9.13
CA ALA A 300 -10.23 -6.13 9.85
C ALA A 300 -8.73 -6.14 9.41
N GLY A 301 -8.21 -4.93 9.18
CA GLY A 301 -6.83 -4.65 8.73
C GLY A 301 -6.81 -3.82 7.44
N GLU A 302 -5.60 -3.62 6.89
CA GLU A 302 -5.41 -2.92 5.61
C GLU A 302 -6.20 -3.61 4.48
N SER A 303 -6.84 -2.79 3.66
CA SER A 303 -7.84 -3.15 2.67
C SER A 303 -7.84 -2.13 1.54
N ALA A 304 -8.38 -2.49 0.37
CA ALA A 304 -8.61 -1.55 -0.74
C ALA A 304 -9.59 -0.40 -0.40
N THR A 305 -10.21 -0.41 0.79
CA THR A 305 -11.11 0.63 1.32
C THR A 305 -10.77 1.09 2.74
N CYS A 306 -9.68 0.60 3.35
CA CYS A 306 -9.29 0.99 4.69
C CYS A 306 -7.78 0.86 4.94
N ASP A 307 -7.19 1.83 5.62
CA ASP A 307 -5.78 1.82 5.99
C ASP A 307 -5.53 1.04 7.29
N ALA A 308 -4.27 0.68 7.54
CA ALA A 308 -3.87 -0.08 8.72
C ALA A 308 -4.05 0.68 10.05
N ASP A 309 -4.28 2.00 10.03
CA ASP A 309 -4.63 2.84 11.18
C ASP A 309 -6.11 3.28 11.19
N CYS A 310 -6.91 2.73 10.27
CA CYS A 310 -8.34 2.94 10.13
C CYS A 310 -8.76 4.35 9.71
N THR A 311 -7.87 5.07 9.02
CA THR A 311 -8.27 6.13 8.09
C THR A 311 -8.82 5.56 6.78
N LEU A 312 -9.62 6.37 6.09
CA LEU A 312 -10.11 6.03 4.75
C LEU A 312 -9.01 6.34 3.74
N VAL A 313 -8.63 5.31 2.96
CA VAL A 313 -7.62 5.40 1.90
C VAL A 313 -7.78 6.66 1.05
N ALA A 314 -6.76 7.51 1.07
CA ALA A 314 -6.75 8.71 0.27
C ALA A 314 -5.32 9.16 -0.09
N CYS A 315 -4.85 8.73 -1.27
CA CYS A 315 -3.66 9.30 -1.92
C CYS A 315 -3.44 10.80 -1.64
N GLY A 316 -2.29 11.09 -1.04
CA GLY A 316 -1.89 12.36 -0.45
C GLY A 316 -2.06 12.46 1.07
N ASP A 317 -2.31 11.36 1.78
CA ASP A 317 -2.52 11.35 3.25
C ASP A 317 -1.31 10.89 4.08
N LEU A 318 -0.21 10.51 3.42
CA LEU A 318 1.05 9.99 3.97
C LEU A 318 1.02 8.50 4.39
N HIS A 319 -0.01 7.73 4.03
CA HIS A 319 -0.02 6.27 4.14
C HIS A 319 -0.01 5.60 2.76
N VAL A 320 0.72 4.49 2.62
CA VAL A 320 0.84 3.78 1.33
C VAL A 320 -0.03 2.53 1.36
N ASN A 321 -1.22 2.59 0.76
CA ASN A 321 -2.14 1.47 0.69
C ASN A 321 -1.93 0.62 -0.57
N SER A 322 -1.06 -0.37 -0.44
CA SER A 322 -0.70 -1.30 -1.53
C SER A 322 -1.89 -2.14 -2.05
N LEU A 323 -2.94 -2.30 -1.25
CA LEU A 323 -4.15 -3.06 -1.60
C LEU A 323 -5.17 -2.22 -2.37
N ALA A 324 -5.19 -0.90 -2.17
CA ALA A 324 -5.95 0.05 -2.98
C ALA A 324 -5.29 0.35 -4.33
N GLY A 325 -3.97 0.13 -4.42
CA GLY A 325 -3.19 0.25 -5.67
C GLY A 325 -2.14 1.35 -5.65
N GLU A 326 -1.92 1.99 -4.51
CA GLU A 326 -0.89 3.01 -4.31
C GLU A 326 0.50 2.36 -4.30
N GLN A 327 1.46 3.02 -4.93
CA GLN A 327 2.85 2.57 -5.02
C GLN A 327 3.78 3.41 -4.12
N CYS A 328 3.32 4.59 -3.72
CA CYS A 328 3.93 5.55 -2.81
C CYS A 328 2.84 6.49 -2.28
N ASP A 329 3.13 7.21 -1.19
CA ASP A 329 2.37 8.39 -0.75
C ASP A 329 3.32 9.23 0.10
N GLU A 330 3.75 10.37 -0.44
CA GLU A 330 4.56 11.36 0.28
C GLU A 330 3.78 12.68 0.52
N GLY A 331 2.44 12.62 0.51
CA GLY A 331 1.54 13.77 0.71
C GLY A 331 1.32 14.63 -0.53
N GLY A 332 1.65 14.09 -1.71
CA GLY A 332 1.60 14.77 -3.01
C GLY A 332 2.82 14.44 -3.89
N GLU A 333 3.00 15.21 -4.96
CA GLU A 333 4.10 15.03 -5.93
C GLU A 333 5.49 15.25 -5.29
N THR A 334 6.40 14.31 -5.49
CA THR A 334 7.81 14.38 -5.06
C THR A 334 8.77 13.84 -6.13
N VAL A 335 10.05 13.63 -5.78
CA VAL A 335 11.07 13.03 -6.66
C VAL A 335 10.85 11.53 -6.95
N VAL A 336 9.89 10.89 -6.29
CA VAL A 336 9.62 9.44 -6.39
C VAL A 336 8.13 9.09 -6.41
N CYS A 337 7.25 10.09 -6.35
CA CYS A 337 5.81 9.87 -6.21
C CYS A 337 4.99 10.90 -6.99
N ASP A 338 3.97 10.42 -7.69
CA ASP A 338 2.98 11.22 -8.38
C ASP A 338 1.88 11.75 -7.47
N VAL A 339 1.15 12.74 -7.95
CA VAL A 339 -0.03 13.27 -7.24
C VAL A 339 -1.22 12.30 -7.21
N ASP A 340 -1.16 11.21 -7.98
CA ASP A 340 -2.11 10.09 -7.95
C ASP A 340 -1.51 8.78 -7.39
N CYS A 341 -0.37 8.89 -6.69
CA CYS A 341 0.27 7.82 -5.93
C CYS A 341 0.78 6.65 -6.78
N THR A 342 1.02 6.91 -8.07
CA THR A 342 1.95 6.14 -8.89
C THR A 342 3.40 6.58 -8.65
N LEU A 343 4.38 5.76 -9.03
CA LEU A 343 5.79 6.11 -8.87
C LEU A 343 6.18 7.05 -10.01
N ALA A 344 6.68 8.24 -9.66
CA ALA A 344 7.24 9.21 -10.60
C ALA A 344 8.45 8.63 -11.33
N PHE A 345 8.38 8.49 -12.66
CA PHE A 345 9.55 8.27 -13.52
C PHE A 345 9.32 8.69 -14.98
N CYS A 346 10.29 9.44 -15.51
CA CYS A 346 10.40 9.72 -16.94
C CYS A 346 10.07 8.53 -17.86
N GLY A 347 9.04 8.72 -18.68
CA GLY A 347 8.43 7.75 -19.58
C GLY A 347 7.09 7.18 -19.09
N ASP A 348 6.53 7.63 -17.97
CA ASP A 348 5.21 7.22 -17.47
C ASP A 348 4.05 8.07 -18.03
N GLY A 349 4.34 9.26 -18.55
CA GLY A 349 3.39 10.21 -19.11
C GLY A 349 2.87 11.27 -18.14
N VAL A 350 3.52 11.46 -17.00
CA VAL A 350 3.24 12.49 -15.98
C VAL A 350 4.50 13.32 -15.75
N ALA A 351 4.49 14.58 -16.16
CA ALA A 351 5.68 15.44 -16.02
C ALA A 351 5.91 15.85 -14.55
N ASN A 352 6.92 15.27 -13.88
CA ASN A 352 7.23 15.55 -12.48
C ASN A 352 8.26 16.68 -12.31
N ALA A 353 7.77 17.89 -12.05
CA ALA A 353 8.63 19.05 -11.79
C ALA A 353 9.52 18.84 -10.56
N SER A 354 9.07 18.04 -9.58
CA SER A 354 9.86 17.66 -8.41
C SER A 354 11.04 16.75 -8.74
N ALA A 355 10.89 15.85 -9.73
CA ALA A 355 11.96 15.00 -10.26
C ALA A 355 12.92 15.75 -11.22
N ALA A 356 12.64 17.03 -11.49
CA ALA A 356 13.33 17.90 -12.46
C ALA A 356 13.09 17.55 -13.94
N GLU A 357 11.99 16.85 -14.24
CA GLU A 357 11.50 16.64 -15.60
C GLU A 357 10.89 17.94 -16.14
N GLN A 358 11.06 18.16 -17.45
CA GLN A 358 10.56 19.36 -18.13
C GLN A 358 9.29 19.06 -18.95
N CYS A 359 9.12 17.79 -19.31
CA CYS A 359 7.99 17.19 -20.00
C CYS A 359 7.95 15.70 -19.67
N ASP A 360 6.82 15.04 -19.87
CA ASP A 360 6.75 13.60 -20.07
C ASP A 360 5.53 13.30 -20.96
N GLU A 361 5.79 12.71 -22.12
CA GLU A 361 4.76 12.30 -23.09
C GLU A 361 4.77 10.77 -23.33
N GLY A 362 5.39 10.00 -22.42
CA GLY A 362 5.58 8.55 -22.50
C GLY A 362 6.79 8.12 -23.34
N GLY A 363 7.75 9.02 -23.55
CA GLY A 363 8.95 8.83 -24.38
C GLY A 363 9.21 10.01 -25.34
N GLU A 364 10.11 9.79 -26.32
CA GLU A 364 10.44 10.80 -27.35
C GLU A 364 9.22 11.21 -28.17
N THR A 365 8.97 12.52 -28.26
CA THR A 365 7.98 13.13 -29.15
C THR A 365 8.56 14.36 -29.86
N ALA A 366 7.71 15.12 -30.57
CA ALA A 366 8.12 16.38 -31.19
C ALA A 366 8.37 17.52 -30.18
N THR A 367 8.10 17.29 -28.90
CA THR A 367 8.18 18.29 -27.82
C THR A 367 8.87 17.78 -26.55
N CYS A 368 9.24 16.50 -26.49
CA CYS A 368 9.83 15.88 -25.31
C CYS A 368 10.90 14.83 -25.67
N ASP A 369 11.98 14.79 -24.90
CA ASP A 369 13.06 13.81 -25.06
C ASP A 369 12.77 12.50 -24.34
N ALA A 370 13.50 11.45 -24.72
CA ALA A 370 13.40 10.14 -24.07
C ALA A 370 13.95 10.11 -22.62
N ASP A 371 14.65 11.16 -22.18
CA ASP A 371 15.08 11.42 -20.79
C ASP A 371 14.41 12.68 -20.18
N CYS A 372 13.29 13.12 -20.77
CA CYS A 372 12.37 14.13 -20.23
C CYS A 372 12.93 15.55 -20.08
N SER A 373 13.97 15.87 -20.86
CA SER A 373 14.26 17.25 -21.27
C SER A 373 13.34 17.72 -22.41
N MET A 374 13.33 19.03 -22.62
CA MET A 374 12.66 19.64 -23.77
C MET A 374 13.61 19.59 -24.97
N VAL A 375 13.14 19.00 -26.07
CA VAL A 375 13.78 19.00 -27.40
C VAL A 375 14.40 20.36 -27.72
N ALA A 376 15.72 20.40 -27.96
CA ALA A 376 16.39 21.61 -28.40
C ALA A 376 17.68 21.33 -29.19
N CYS A 377 17.62 21.51 -30.52
CA CYS A 377 18.78 21.65 -31.41
C CYS A 377 20.04 22.23 -30.74
N GLY A 378 21.07 21.38 -30.65
CA GLY A 378 22.37 21.57 -30.05
C GLY A 378 22.55 21.02 -28.63
N ASP A 379 21.64 20.20 -28.11
CA ASP A 379 21.69 19.67 -26.72
C ASP A 379 22.44 18.34 -26.54
N GLY A 380 22.63 17.58 -27.61
CA GLY A 380 23.28 16.28 -27.71
C GLY A 380 22.38 15.10 -28.12
N LEU A 381 21.08 15.34 -28.38
CA LEU A 381 20.07 14.35 -28.77
C LEU A 381 19.47 14.71 -30.13
N THR A 382 19.42 13.76 -31.08
CA THR A 382 18.79 14.00 -32.40
C THR A 382 17.31 13.61 -32.37
N ASN A 383 16.41 14.59 -32.29
CA ASN A 383 14.97 14.36 -32.20
C ASN A 383 14.30 14.23 -33.57
N ALA A 384 14.44 13.05 -34.17
CA ALA A 384 13.82 12.72 -35.45
C ALA A 384 12.28 12.90 -35.46
N THR A 385 11.62 12.81 -34.30
CA THR A 385 10.17 13.07 -34.17
C THR A 385 9.82 14.56 -34.22
N ALA A 386 10.74 15.45 -33.81
CA ALA A 386 10.61 16.91 -33.94
C ALA A 386 10.98 17.43 -35.34
N GLY A 387 11.75 16.64 -36.10
CA GLY A 387 12.17 16.95 -37.47
C GLY A 387 13.66 17.25 -37.63
N GLU A 388 14.46 17.05 -36.58
CA GLU A 388 15.91 17.22 -36.63
C GLU A 388 16.56 16.07 -37.42
N GLU A 389 17.48 16.41 -38.31
CA GLU A 389 18.25 15.42 -39.11
C GLU A 389 19.63 15.14 -38.52
N CYS A 390 20.09 16.00 -37.62
CA CYS A 390 21.34 15.97 -36.89
C CYS A 390 21.18 16.75 -35.58
N ASP A 391 22.17 16.68 -34.69
CA ASP A 391 22.17 17.49 -33.46
C ASP A 391 23.61 17.81 -33.02
N ASP A 392 24.27 18.68 -33.80
CA ASP A 392 25.52 19.30 -33.38
C ASP A 392 25.22 20.67 -32.75
N ALA A 393 26.06 21.13 -31.82
CA ALA A 393 25.87 22.39 -31.10
C ALA A 393 26.16 23.63 -31.99
N GLY A 394 25.31 23.84 -33.00
CA GLY A 394 25.45 24.78 -34.11
C GLY A 394 26.26 24.21 -35.29
N ASN A 395 26.33 25.00 -36.37
CA ASN A 395 27.03 24.69 -37.63
C ASN A 395 28.28 23.80 -37.49
N SER A 396 28.21 22.62 -38.09
CA SER A 396 29.23 21.58 -38.11
C SER A 396 29.58 21.16 -39.55
N MET A 397 30.40 20.12 -39.72
CA MET A 397 30.68 19.52 -41.04
C MET A 397 29.47 18.78 -41.65
N THR A 398 28.41 18.55 -40.87
CA THR A 398 27.28 17.66 -41.22
C THR A 398 25.92 18.17 -40.73
N CYS A 399 25.87 19.34 -40.10
CA CYS A 399 24.70 19.85 -39.40
C CYS A 399 24.68 21.38 -39.41
N ASP A 400 23.50 21.97 -39.57
CA ASP A 400 23.27 23.41 -39.55
C ASP A 400 22.84 23.89 -38.16
N ASP A 401 22.72 25.22 -37.98
CA ASP A 401 22.38 25.83 -36.69
C ASP A 401 20.87 25.79 -36.34
N ASP A 402 20.05 25.29 -37.25
CA ASP A 402 18.66 24.87 -37.04
C ASP A 402 18.44 23.34 -37.18
N CYS A 403 19.53 22.56 -37.14
CA CYS A 403 19.56 21.10 -37.13
C CYS A 403 19.00 20.40 -38.39
N THR A 404 19.03 21.09 -39.54
CA THR A 404 19.04 20.45 -40.86
C THR A 404 20.41 19.86 -41.19
N ALA A 405 20.46 18.88 -42.10
CA ALA A 405 21.71 18.27 -42.54
C ALA A 405 22.42 19.15 -43.59
N ALA A 406 23.52 19.77 -43.18
CA ALA A 406 24.32 20.71 -43.99
C ALA A 406 24.57 20.26 -45.43
N ALA A 407 23.96 20.95 -46.40
CA ALA A 407 24.02 20.62 -47.81
C ALA A 407 23.64 21.79 -48.75
N CYS A 408 24.66 22.54 -49.21
CA CYS A 408 24.66 23.40 -50.40
C CYS A 408 23.39 23.36 -51.28
N GLY A 409 22.53 24.36 -51.10
CA GLY A 409 21.22 24.48 -51.75
C GLY A 409 20.03 24.22 -50.83
N ASP A 410 20.24 24.09 -49.52
CA ASP A 410 19.19 23.83 -48.52
C ASP A 410 18.49 25.10 -48.01
N GLY A 411 19.16 26.27 -48.12
CA GLY A 411 18.68 27.57 -47.66
C GLY A 411 19.54 28.22 -46.58
N THR A 412 20.54 27.51 -46.05
CA THR A 412 21.41 27.91 -44.94
C THR A 412 22.88 27.89 -45.38
N VAL A 413 23.63 28.96 -45.07
CA VAL A 413 25.08 28.98 -45.37
C VAL A 413 25.82 28.38 -44.17
N ASN A 414 26.55 27.28 -44.39
CA ASN A 414 27.32 26.59 -43.35
C ASN A 414 28.86 26.69 -43.54
N PRO A 415 29.53 27.71 -42.96
CA PRO A 415 30.98 27.85 -43.03
C PRO A 415 31.77 26.74 -42.34
N ALA A 416 31.14 25.91 -41.50
CA ALA A 416 31.79 24.78 -40.85
C ALA A 416 31.85 23.55 -41.78
N ALA A 417 30.84 23.35 -42.64
CA ALA A 417 30.88 22.40 -43.75
C ALA A 417 31.84 22.82 -44.88
N GLY A 418 32.16 24.11 -44.97
CA GLY A 418 33.11 24.69 -45.93
C GLY A 418 32.47 25.68 -46.92
N GLU A 419 31.18 25.95 -46.75
CA GLU A 419 30.37 26.76 -47.65
C GLU A 419 30.65 28.25 -47.45
N GLN A 420 30.64 28.99 -48.57
CA GLN A 420 30.85 30.43 -48.61
C GLN A 420 29.62 31.18 -49.13
N CYS A 421 28.67 30.42 -49.66
CA CYS A 421 27.35 30.76 -50.20
C CYS A 421 26.49 29.48 -50.16
N ASP A 422 25.19 29.55 -50.43
CA ASP A 422 24.29 28.39 -50.38
C ASP A 422 23.47 28.20 -51.67
N GLU A 423 23.40 29.19 -52.57
CA GLU A 423 22.43 29.20 -53.66
C GLU A 423 22.68 28.12 -54.76
N GLY A 424 23.73 27.30 -54.59
CA GLY A 424 24.27 26.37 -55.58
C GLY A 424 24.83 27.10 -56.80
N GLU A 425 24.96 26.38 -57.93
CA GLU A 425 25.48 26.94 -59.18
C GLU A 425 24.65 28.13 -59.67
N THR A 426 25.17 29.33 -59.45
CA THR A 426 24.52 30.62 -59.77
C THR A 426 25.53 31.60 -60.34
N ALA A 427 25.26 32.91 -60.25
CA ALA A 427 26.19 33.96 -60.67
C ALA A 427 27.11 34.44 -59.53
N THR A 428 27.02 33.83 -58.35
CA THR A 428 27.73 34.23 -57.13
C THR A 428 28.21 33.04 -56.29
N CYS A 429 27.91 31.82 -56.72
CA CYS A 429 28.11 30.60 -55.95
C CYS A 429 28.29 29.40 -56.91
N ASP A 430 29.18 28.48 -56.55
CA ASP A 430 29.49 27.26 -57.30
C ASP A 430 28.58 26.09 -56.90
N ALA A 431 28.58 25.04 -57.72
CA ALA A 431 27.89 23.78 -57.42
C ALA A 431 28.38 23.04 -56.15
N ASP A 432 29.54 23.41 -55.59
CA ASP A 432 30.05 22.93 -54.29
C ASP A 432 30.07 24.04 -53.21
N CYS A 433 29.31 25.11 -53.43
CA CYS A 433 29.12 26.25 -52.53
C CYS A 433 30.41 26.99 -52.13
N THR A 434 31.41 26.96 -53.02
CA THR A 434 32.46 27.97 -53.06
C THR A 434 31.99 29.24 -53.79
N LEU A 435 32.71 30.35 -53.62
CA LEU A 435 32.38 31.61 -54.30
C LEU A 435 32.90 31.56 -55.74
N ALA A 436 31.99 31.71 -56.70
CA ALA A 436 32.29 31.85 -58.12
C ALA A 436 33.25 33.05 -58.38
N GLU A 437 34.54 32.76 -58.54
CA GLU A 437 35.63 33.71 -58.72
C GLU A 437 36.65 33.23 -59.78
N CYS A 438 36.58 33.78 -61.00
CA CYS A 438 37.60 33.72 -62.06
C CYS A 438 39.03 33.34 -61.61
N GLY A 439 39.37 32.05 -61.69
CA GLY A 439 40.64 31.49 -61.22
C GLY A 439 40.53 30.40 -60.15
N ASP A 440 39.32 30.00 -59.74
CA ASP A 440 39.04 28.99 -58.72
C ASP A 440 39.11 27.53 -59.23
N GLY A 441 38.89 27.29 -60.53
CA GLY A 441 38.83 25.97 -61.16
C GLY A 441 37.50 25.62 -61.84
N VAL A 442 36.47 26.45 -61.72
CA VAL A 442 35.09 26.27 -62.20
C VAL A 442 34.76 27.35 -63.24
N VAL A 443 33.93 27.06 -64.24
CA VAL A 443 33.56 28.06 -65.27
C VAL A 443 32.10 28.47 -65.11
N ASN A 444 31.84 29.57 -64.40
CA ASN A 444 30.48 30.03 -64.12
C ASN A 444 29.89 30.79 -65.31
N ALA A 445 29.39 30.02 -66.29
CA ALA A 445 28.74 30.55 -67.49
C ALA A 445 27.57 31.53 -67.17
N SER A 446 26.97 31.40 -65.98
CA SER A 446 25.94 32.28 -65.40
C SER A 446 26.40 33.74 -65.23
N VAL A 447 27.69 33.97 -64.99
CA VAL A 447 28.32 35.31 -64.84
C VAL A 447 28.79 35.86 -66.20
N GLY A 448 28.80 35.03 -67.24
CA GLY A 448 29.39 35.33 -68.54
C GLY A 448 30.85 34.88 -68.68
N GLU A 449 31.37 34.09 -67.73
CA GLU A 449 32.66 33.45 -67.87
C GLU A 449 32.65 32.42 -68.99
N THR A 450 33.78 32.33 -69.70
CA THR A 450 33.96 31.44 -70.87
C THR A 450 35.24 30.62 -70.77
N CYS A 451 36.00 30.82 -69.70
CA CYS A 451 37.24 30.16 -69.31
C CYS A 451 37.55 30.61 -67.88
N ASP A 452 38.28 29.79 -67.11
CA ASP A 452 38.54 30.06 -65.69
C ASP A 452 40.02 30.25 -65.34
N GLY A 453 40.96 29.86 -66.20
CA GLY A 453 42.41 29.85 -65.87
C GLY A 453 43.08 31.22 -65.61
N GLY A 454 42.33 32.27 -65.29
CA GLY A 454 42.77 33.62 -65.01
C GLY A 454 43.50 34.26 -66.18
N PRO A 455 44.26 35.35 -65.94
CA PRO A 455 45.04 36.03 -66.99
C PRO A 455 46.12 35.11 -67.57
N SER A 456 45.77 34.46 -68.69
CA SER A 456 46.54 33.41 -69.35
C SER A 456 46.53 33.61 -70.88
N ALA A 457 47.18 32.72 -71.63
CA ALA A 457 47.29 32.86 -73.09
C ALA A 457 45.96 32.68 -73.85
N SER A 458 44.91 32.19 -73.17
CA SER A 458 43.59 31.92 -73.74
C SER A 458 42.44 32.49 -72.91
N CYS A 459 42.70 33.09 -71.75
CA CYS A 459 41.69 33.61 -70.84
C CYS A 459 42.10 34.99 -70.31
N ALA A 460 41.17 35.93 -70.26
CA ALA A 460 41.37 37.27 -69.75
C ALA A 460 41.32 37.32 -68.21
N ALA A 461 41.64 38.49 -67.64
CA ALA A 461 41.49 38.75 -66.22
C ALA A 461 40.02 38.97 -65.77
N ASP A 462 39.08 39.00 -66.72
CA ASP A 462 37.63 39.02 -66.51
C ASP A 462 36.97 37.71 -67.00
N CYS A 463 37.76 36.63 -67.08
CA CYS A 463 37.36 35.29 -67.53
C CYS A 463 36.61 35.21 -68.87
N THR A 464 36.85 36.20 -69.74
CA THR A 464 36.48 36.17 -71.15
C THR A 464 37.57 35.54 -72.04
N LEU A 465 37.17 34.76 -73.05
CA LEU A 465 38.12 34.23 -74.03
C LEU A 465 38.80 35.36 -74.82
N THR A 466 40.13 35.43 -74.72
CA THR A 466 40.95 36.40 -75.47
C THR A 466 41.07 35.96 -76.94
N GLY A 467 40.04 36.31 -77.72
CA GLY A 467 39.74 35.71 -79.02
C GLY A 467 40.88 35.67 -80.05
N GLY A 468 41.16 34.46 -80.55
CA GLY A 468 41.78 34.27 -81.86
C GLY A 468 40.78 34.66 -82.96
N GLY A 469 41.13 35.66 -83.79
CA GLY A 469 40.15 36.36 -84.61
C GLY A 469 39.83 35.73 -85.98
N MET A 470 38.61 36.08 -86.44
CA MET A 470 38.22 36.37 -87.83
C MET A 470 38.40 35.29 -88.91
N ASP A 471 37.26 34.74 -89.37
CA ASP A 471 36.93 34.78 -90.80
C ASP A 471 35.41 35.01 -90.98
N GLU A 472 35.01 35.74 -92.02
CA GLU A 472 33.61 36.10 -92.29
C GLU A 472 32.97 35.10 -93.27
N THR A 473 31.64 34.89 -93.21
CA THR A 473 30.73 34.96 -94.39
C THR A 473 29.29 34.51 -94.09
N GLY A 474 28.30 35.33 -94.48
CA GLY A 474 26.87 34.96 -94.65
C GLY A 474 26.11 34.65 -93.34
N GLY A 475 24.85 34.99 -93.16
CA GLY A 475 23.77 35.37 -94.07
C GLY A 475 22.49 34.83 -93.42
N ALA A 476 21.62 35.69 -92.90
CA ALA A 476 20.37 36.10 -93.56
C ALA A 476 19.20 35.12 -93.32
N ASP A 477 18.09 35.68 -92.82
CA ASP A 477 16.70 35.25 -93.08
C ASP A 477 16.27 33.85 -92.52
N ASP A 478 15.02 33.57 -92.15
CA ASP A 478 13.87 34.44 -91.81
C ASP A 478 12.85 33.65 -90.97
N THR A 479 11.88 34.37 -90.40
CA THR A 479 10.51 33.95 -90.01
C THR A 479 10.17 32.49 -89.64
N GLY A 480 9.51 32.39 -88.47
CA GLY A 480 8.16 31.83 -88.38
C GLY A 480 8.03 30.31 -88.19
N SER A 481 6.95 29.79 -87.64
CA SER A 481 5.75 30.35 -87.02
C SER A 481 4.84 29.13 -86.85
N ASP A 482 4.22 29.01 -85.67
CA ASP A 482 2.84 28.54 -85.47
C ASP A 482 2.37 27.20 -86.07
N GLY A 483 1.72 26.37 -85.22
CA GLY A 483 0.87 25.30 -85.73
C GLY A 483 0.65 24.13 -84.78
N ALA A 484 -0.05 24.37 -83.67
CA ALA A 484 -0.68 23.26 -82.93
C ALA A 484 -1.86 22.69 -83.75
N ASP A 485 -2.12 21.38 -83.64
CA ASP A 485 -3.42 20.90 -83.15
C ASP A 485 -3.34 19.46 -82.61
N SER A 486 -4.34 19.13 -81.79
CA SER A 486 -4.83 17.83 -81.34
C SER A 486 -4.89 16.73 -82.44
N GLY A 487 -4.99 15.44 -82.13
CA GLY A 487 -5.20 14.73 -80.86
C GLY A 487 -6.00 13.45 -81.12
N ASP A 488 -6.45 12.78 -80.04
CA ASP A 488 -7.38 11.64 -80.04
C ASP A 488 -6.87 10.27 -80.57
N GLU A 489 -6.96 9.25 -79.71
CA GLU A 489 -7.85 8.10 -79.88
C GLU A 489 -7.92 7.32 -78.54
N THR A 490 -8.90 6.45 -78.39
CA THR A 490 -9.44 6.01 -77.09
C THR A 490 -9.38 4.50 -76.86
N ASP A 491 -9.55 4.15 -75.58
CA ASP A 491 -10.31 3.00 -75.07
C ASP A 491 -9.88 1.52 -75.26
N THR A 492 -10.30 0.76 -74.24
CA THR A 492 -10.59 -0.69 -74.14
C THR A 492 -9.52 -1.72 -73.76
N ASP A 493 -9.82 -2.42 -72.66
CA ASP A 493 -9.33 -3.75 -72.29
C ASP A 493 -9.62 -4.82 -73.37
N THR A 494 -8.80 -5.87 -73.43
CA THR A 494 -9.24 -7.30 -73.31
C THR A 494 -8.08 -8.29 -73.54
N GLY A 495 -8.19 -9.51 -72.98
CA GLY A 495 -7.78 -10.71 -73.73
C GLY A 495 -6.56 -11.50 -73.24
N SER A 496 -6.77 -12.30 -72.19
CA SER A 496 -6.04 -13.50 -71.76
C SER A 496 -5.23 -14.35 -72.78
N ALA A 497 -4.05 -14.81 -72.32
CA ALA A 497 -3.44 -16.15 -72.52
C ALA A 497 -2.91 -16.52 -73.95
N SER A 498 -1.91 -17.40 -74.14
CA SER A 498 -1.28 -18.42 -73.26
C SER A 498 0.19 -18.73 -73.70
N ASP A 499 0.90 -19.52 -72.86
CA ASP A 499 2.04 -20.42 -73.21
C ASP A 499 3.41 -19.77 -73.62
N ASP A 500 4.61 -20.33 -73.35
CA ASP A 500 4.99 -21.63 -72.77
C ASP A 500 6.45 -21.65 -72.20
N GLY A 501 6.73 -22.52 -71.21
CA GLY A 501 8.05 -23.09 -70.81
C GLY A 501 9.25 -22.21 -70.36
N GLY A 502 10.20 -22.67 -69.50
CA GLY A 502 10.27 -23.90 -68.70
C GLY A 502 11.71 -24.39 -68.35
N GLY A 503 12.03 -24.56 -67.05
CA GLY A 503 13.17 -25.34 -66.50
C GLY A 503 14.56 -24.66 -66.49
N CYS A 504 15.60 -25.13 -65.77
CA CYS A 504 15.79 -26.18 -64.74
C CYS A 504 17.29 -26.14 -64.25
N SER A 505 17.77 -26.73 -63.15
CA SER A 505 17.23 -27.21 -61.84
C SER A 505 18.34 -27.94 -61.05
N CYS A 506 18.53 -27.78 -59.72
CA CYS A 506 19.29 -28.76 -58.90
C CYS A 506 18.89 -28.83 -57.40
N ARG A 507 19.00 -30.03 -56.79
CA ARG A 507 18.57 -30.43 -55.42
C ARG A 507 19.69 -30.19 -54.37
N SER A 508 19.46 -30.12 -53.04
CA SER A 508 18.94 -31.18 -52.12
C SER A 508 18.86 -30.66 -50.66
N ALA A 509 18.26 -31.31 -49.65
CA ALA A 509 17.10 -32.24 -49.53
C ALA A 509 16.88 -32.65 -48.03
N ALA A 510 15.65 -33.07 -47.66
CA ALA A 510 15.28 -33.90 -46.47
C ALA A 510 15.39 -33.27 -45.04
N THR A 511 14.49 -33.49 -44.06
CA THR A 511 13.20 -34.26 -43.99
C THR A 511 12.38 -33.92 -42.72
N ARG A 512 11.04 -33.85 -42.87
CA ARG A 512 9.95 -34.33 -41.96
C ARG A 512 9.88 -33.82 -40.49
N GLY A 513 8.70 -33.51 -39.92
CA GLY A 513 7.34 -33.45 -40.49
C GLY A 513 6.24 -33.36 -39.41
N ALA A 514 5.21 -32.52 -39.64
CA ALA A 514 3.94 -32.46 -38.88
C ALA A 514 2.93 -33.55 -39.39
N PRO A 515 1.66 -33.69 -38.92
CA PRO A 515 0.57 -32.68 -38.78
C PRO A 515 -0.05 -32.67 -37.34
N GLY A 516 -1.06 -31.87 -36.93
CA GLY A 516 -2.18 -31.13 -37.58
C GLY A 516 -3.52 -31.86 -37.31
N ARG A 517 -4.73 -31.27 -37.21
CA ARG A 517 -5.33 -29.92 -37.21
C ARG A 517 -6.87 -30.14 -37.00
N LEU A 518 -7.63 -29.13 -36.56
CA LEU A 518 -9.12 -29.00 -36.56
C LEU A 518 -10.01 -29.89 -35.64
N GLY A 519 -10.93 -29.23 -34.90
CA GLY A 519 -12.37 -29.30 -35.29
C GLY A 519 -13.46 -29.64 -34.25
N MET A 520 -14.25 -28.62 -33.85
CA MET A 520 -15.71 -28.65 -33.52
C MET A 520 -16.32 -29.43 -32.32
N LEU A 521 -17.05 -28.65 -31.50
CA LEU A 521 -18.43 -28.85 -30.98
C LEU A 521 -18.82 -30.04 -30.06
N ALA A 522 -18.99 -29.69 -28.77
CA ALA A 522 -20.24 -29.74 -27.98
C ALA A 522 -20.82 -31.05 -27.38
N TRP A 523 -21.66 -30.83 -26.34
CA TRP A 523 -22.61 -31.71 -25.62
C TRP A 523 -22.14 -32.57 -24.40
N LEU A 524 -22.55 -32.09 -23.21
CA LEU A 524 -23.29 -32.78 -22.12
C LEU A 524 -23.00 -34.26 -21.77
N GLY A 525 -22.66 -34.51 -20.50
CA GLY A 525 -22.67 -35.87 -19.90
C GLY A 525 -22.51 -35.87 -18.37
N LEU A 526 -23.52 -36.38 -17.66
CA LEU A 526 -23.64 -36.43 -16.19
C LEU A 526 -23.28 -37.85 -15.67
N TRP A 527 -23.11 -38.02 -14.34
CA TRP A 527 -22.90 -39.26 -13.53
C TRP A 527 -21.44 -39.63 -13.16
N VAL A 528 -21.08 -40.21 -12.01
CA VAL A 528 -21.59 -40.33 -10.61
C VAL A 528 -20.74 -41.42 -9.92
N VAL A 529 -20.27 -41.18 -8.68
CA VAL A 529 -19.86 -42.15 -7.62
C VAL A 529 -18.80 -43.24 -7.93
N ALA A 530 -17.74 -43.27 -7.09
CA ALA A 530 -17.40 -44.46 -6.29
C ALA A 530 -16.39 -44.17 -5.16
N LEU A 531 -16.79 -44.47 -3.91
CA LEU A 531 -15.89 -44.56 -2.76
C LEU A 531 -14.80 -45.64 -2.95
N ARG A 532 -13.64 -45.46 -2.31
CA ARG A 532 -13.03 -46.59 -1.57
C ARG A 532 -12.31 -46.20 -0.29
N ARG A 533 -12.75 -46.85 0.79
CA ARG A 533 -12.34 -46.69 2.19
C ARG A 533 -11.26 -47.72 2.57
N ARG A 534 -10.42 -47.37 3.56
CA ARG A 534 -9.72 -48.24 4.54
C ARG A 534 -8.67 -49.24 4.03
N ARG A 535 -7.49 -49.22 4.65
CA ARG A 535 -7.08 -50.00 5.86
C ARG A 535 -5.63 -49.57 6.19
N ARG A 536 -5.19 -49.49 7.45
CA ARG A 536 -5.61 -50.24 8.65
C ARG A 536 -6.13 -49.35 9.75
#